data_AF-A0A2E6VBG0-F1
#
_entry.id   AF-A0A2E6VBG0-F1
#
_cell.length_a   1.000
_cell.length_b   1.000
_cell.length_c   1.000
_cell.angle_alpha   90.00
_cell.angle_beta   90.00
_cell.angle_gamma   90.00
#
_symmetry.space_group_name_H-M   'P 1'
#
loop_
_entity.id
_entity.type
_entity.pdbx_description
1 polymer ?
#
loop_
_entity_poly.entity_id
_entity_poly.type
_entity_poly.pdbx_seq_one_letter_code
_entity_poly.pdbx_strand_id
1 'polypeptide(L)'
;MLIDTTNYNSEHKQIIADFVGSPFSLVQKLKLKGVGSKRMIVDEVSPNLQQVLNIVSDINYGNIELRPKGILIHITKGLKNFTWIIPYYHLVIYKINGSSIHAQGKFVHFRANKTFKENKKFFDKLIDQKTKYDMLYKMPDTLWI
;
A
#
# COMPACT_ATOMS: atom_id res chain seq x y z
N MET A 1 9.23 -1.79 4.17
CA MET A 1 9.93 -3.09 4.19
C MET A 1 9.29 -4.03 3.18
N LEU A 2 10.07 -4.75 2.36
CA LEU A 2 9.55 -5.73 1.40
C LEU A 2 9.80 -7.14 1.93
N ILE A 3 8.77 -7.99 1.96
CA ILE A 3 8.87 -9.37 2.43
C ILE A 3 8.20 -10.35 1.45
N ASP A 4 8.72 -11.57 1.38
CA ASP A 4 8.06 -12.70 0.73
C ASP A 4 6.97 -13.25 1.66
N THR A 5 5.73 -13.18 1.21
CA THR A 5 4.53 -13.65 1.93
C THR A 5 3.86 -14.81 1.21
N THR A 6 4.62 -15.61 0.46
CA THR A 6 4.10 -16.78 -0.24
C THR A 6 3.53 -17.81 0.74
N ASN A 7 4.29 -18.09 1.80
CA ASN A 7 3.88 -18.99 2.87
C ASN A 7 3.49 -18.20 4.12
N TYR A 8 2.52 -18.72 4.87
CA TYR A 8 2.16 -18.14 6.15
C TYR A 8 3.35 -18.18 7.11
N ASN A 9 3.62 -17.05 7.76
CA ASN A 9 4.62 -16.94 8.82
C ASN A 9 4.07 -15.99 9.91
N SER A 10 4.04 -16.46 11.16
CA SER A 10 3.57 -15.69 12.31
C SER A 10 4.46 -14.48 12.60
N GLU A 11 5.77 -14.57 12.36
CA GLU A 11 6.71 -13.47 12.50
C GLU A 11 6.42 -12.35 11.50
N HIS A 12 6.18 -12.70 10.23
CA HIS A 12 5.76 -11.71 9.22
C HIS A 12 4.47 -11.00 9.63
N LYS A 13 3.50 -11.74 10.19
CA LYS A 13 2.25 -11.16 10.69
C LYS A 13 2.51 -10.16 11.81
N GLN A 14 3.40 -10.48 12.75
CA GLN A 14 3.77 -9.59 13.84
C GLN A 14 4.48 -8.33 13.32
N ILE A 15 5.50 -8.50 12.47
CA ILE A 15 6.22 -7.38 11.84
C ILE A 15 5.25 -6.43 11.12
N ILE A 16 4.33 -6.97 10.32
CA ILE A 16 3.30 -6.16 9.65
C ILE A 16 2.47 -5.38 10.69
N ALA A 17 2.01 -6.04 11.75
CA ALA A 17 1.20 -5.41 12.78
C ALA A 17 1.95 -4.29 13.52
N ASP A 18 3.25 -4.46 13.75
CA ASP A 18 4.08 -3.48 14.44
C ASP A 18 4.28 -2.21 13.59
N PHE A 19 4.54 -2.37 12.29
CA PHE A 19 4.79 -1.24 11.39
C PHE A 19 3.52 -0.48 10.99
N VAL A 20 2.44 -1.19 10.67
CA VAL A 20 1.24 -0.58 10.07
C VAL A 20 -0.05 -0.82 10.86
N GLY A 21 0.05 -1.44 12.03
CA GLY A 21 -1.09 -1.80 12.87
C GLY A 21 -1.73 -3.13 12.45
N SER A 22 -2.43 -3.77 13.40
CA SER A 22 -3.21 -5.00 13.16
C SER A 22 -4.28 -4.81 12.07
N PRO A 23 -4.73 -5.90 11.42
CA PRO A 23 -5.78 -5.80 10.42
C PRO A 23 -7.05 -5.19 11.02
N PHE A 24 -7.78 -4.40 10.22
CA PHE A 24 -9.09 -3.90 10.63
C PHE A 24 -10.02 -5.05 11.03
N SER A 25 -10.79 -4.86 12.10
CA SER A 25 -11.84 -5.80 12.51
C SER A 25 -12.94 -5.88 11.45
N LEU A 26 -13.76 -6.93 11.49
CA LEU A 26 -14.85 -7.10 10.52
C LEU A 26 -15.81 -5.89 10.52
N VAL A 27 -16.16 -5.37 11.70
CA VAL A 27 -17.01 -4.18 11.85
C VAL A 27 -16.36 -2.95 11.23
N GLN A 28 -15.05 -2.75 11.44
CA GLN A 28 -14.31 -1.64 10.82
C GLN A 28 -14.27 -1.78 9.29
N LYS A 29 -14.03 -2.98 8.76
CA LYS A 29 -14.05 -3.26 7.32
C LYS A 29 -15.41 -2.93 6.69
N LEU A 30 -16.50 -3.27 7.36
CA LEU A 30 -17.85 -2.94 6.89
C LEU A 30 -18.12 -1.44 6.90
N LYS A 31 -17.77 -0.74 7.99
CA LYS A 31 -17.87 0.74 8.09
C LYS A 31 -17.07 1.44 7.00
N LEU A 32 -15.88 0.92 6.69
CA LEU A 32 -15.01 1.42 5.64
C LEU A 32 -15.44 0.99 4.23
N LYS A 33 -16.47 0.15 4.06
CA LYS A 33 -16.88 -0.43 2.77
C LYS A 33 -15.71 -1.14 2.07
N GLY A 34 -15.05 -2.04 2.80
CA GLY A 34 -13.85 -2.76 2.37
C GLY A 34 -12.55 -2.00 2.61
N VAL A 35 -11.44 -2.73 2.73
CA VAL A 35 -10.10 -2.18 3.03
C VAL A 35 -9.06 -2.54 1.98
N GLY A 36 -9.40 -3.36 0.99
CA GLY A 36 -8.54 -3.70 -0.14
C GLY A 36 -8.99 -3.01 -1.42
N SER A 37 -8.05 -2.62 -2.27
CA SER A 37 -8.32 -2.22 -3.64
C SER A 37 -8.61 -3.46 -4.51
N LYS A 38 -9.25 -3.24 -5.66
CA LYS A 38 -9.19 -4.23 -6.75
C LYS A 38 -7.76 -4.26 -7.30
N ARG A 39 -7.42 -5.32 -8.06
CA ARG A 39 -6.14 -5.40 -8.78
C ARG A 39 -5.98 -4.26 -9.79
N MET A 40 -4.79 -3.68 -9.84
CA MET A 40 -4.39 -2.62 -10.75
C MET A 40 -3.13 -3.05 -11.49
N ILE A 41 -2.94 -2.56 -12.72
CA ILE A 41 -1.73 -2.86 -13.50
C ILE A 41 -0.57 -2.09 -12.91
N VAL A 42 0.53 -2.79 -12.62
CA VAL A 42 1.82 -2.20 -12.28
C VAL A 42 2.64 -2.14 -13.56
N ASP A 43 2.95 -0.93 -14.02
CA ASP A 43 3.71 -0.71 -15.25
C ASP A 43 5.13 -0.19 -15.02
N GLU A 44 5.41 0.38 -13.84
CA GLU A 44 6.76 0.80 -13.47
C GLU A 44 7.02 0.56 -11.98
N VAL A 45 8.26 0.21 -11.65
CA VAL A 45 8.75 0.10 -10.26
C VAL A 45 10.18 0.60 -10.18
N SER A 46 10.62 1.00 -8.99
CA SER A 46 12.02 1.30 -8.73
C SER A 46 12.94 0.11 -9.01
N PRO A 47 14.23 0.33 -9.35
CA PRO A 47 15.18 -0.76 -9.64
C PRO A 47 15.23 -1.85 -8.54
N ASN A 48 15.16 -1.43 -7.27
CA ASN A 48 15.15 -2.32 -6.10
C ASN A 48 13.86 -3.14 -5.90
N LEU A 49 12.81 -2.87 -6.68
CA LEU A 49 11.56 -3.63 -6.72
C LEU A 49 11.40 -4.47 -7.99
N GLN A 50 12.30 -4.37 -8.98
CA GLN A 50 12.19 -5.18 -10.21
C GLN A 50 12.15 -6.68 -9.93
N GLN A 51 12.82 -7.14 -8.87
CA GLN A 51 12.81 -8.54 -8.44
C GLN A 51 11.41 -9.09 -8.13
N VAL A 52 10.44 -8.25 -7.79
CA VAL A 52 9.06 -8.68 -7.48
C VAL A 52 8.14 -8.69 -8.71
N LEU A 53 8.58 -8.17 -9.85
CA LEU A 53 7.82 -8.25 -11.09
C LEU A 53 8.05 -9.59 -11.79
N ASN A 54 7.01 -10.08 -12.43
CA ASN A 54 7.08 -11.20 -13.35
C ASN A 54 7.67 -10.70 -14.68
N ILE A 55 8.80 -11.31 -15.06
CA ILE A 55 9.54 -10.99 -16.29
C ILE A 55 8.90 -11.70 -17.50
N VAL A 56 8.24 -12.84 -17.26
CA VAL A 56 7.68 -13.71 -18.32
C VAL A 56 6.25 -13.29 -18.70
N SER A 57 5.55 -12.54 -17.83
CA SER A 57 4.20 -12.08 -18.09
C SER A 57 4.19 -10.66 -18.62
N ASP A 58 3.38 -10.41 -19.66
CA ASP A 58 3.20 -9.09 -20.26
C ASP A 58 2.56 -8.07 -19.30
N ILE A 59 1.85 -8.53 -18.24
CA ILE A 59 1.12 -7.63 -17.34
C ILE A 59 1.31 -8.03 -15.89
N ASN A 60 1.94 -7.14 -15.13
CA ASN A 60 2.06 -7.23 -13.69
C ASN A 60 0.86 -6.57 -13.00
N TYR A 61 0.43 -7.16 -11.89
CA TYR A 61 -0.67 -6.62 -11.09
C TYR A 61 -0.26 -6.45 -9.64
N GLY A 62 -0.88 -5.46 -9.00
CA GLY A 62 -0.83 -5.30 -7.56
C GLY A 62 -2.15 -4.76 -7.01
N ASN A 63 -2.30 -4.88 -5.70
CA ASN A 63 -3.41 -4.28 -4.96
C ASN A 63 -2.91 -3.69 -3.65
N ILE A 64 -3.67 -2.74 -3.12
CA ILE A 64 -3.33 -2.03 -1.89
C ILE A 64 -4.32 -2.45 -0.81
N GLU A 65 -3.83 -2.80 0.38
CA GLU A 65 -4.62 -2.99 1.59
C GLU A 65 -4.39 -1.82 2.55
N LEU A 66 -5.47 -1.24 3.06
CA LEU A 66 -5.44 -0.24 4.13
C LEU A 66 -5.21 -0.90 5.48
N ARG A 67 -4.36 -0.26 6.29
CA ARG A 67 -4.12 -0.59 7.68
C ARG A 67 -4.30 0.66 8.57
N PRO A 68 -4.49 0.49 9.88
CA PRO A 68 -4.68 1.62 10.78
C PRO A 68 -3.53 2.65 10.77
N LYS A 69 -2.28 2.22 10.58
CA LYS A 69 -1.08 3.08 10.61
C LYS A 69 -0.31 3.10 9.28
N GLY A 70 -0.89 2.57 8.21
CA GLY A 70 -0.22 2.54 6.90
C GLY A 70 -0.98 1.73 5.85
N ILE A 71 -0.25 1.23 4.88
CA ILE A 71 -0.76 0.39 3.80
C ILE A 71 0.16 -0.80 3.54
N LEU A 72 -0.39 -1.81 2.89
CA LEU A 72 0.36 -2.90 2.28
C LEU A 72 0.14 -2.86 0.77
N ILE A 73 1.20 -3.03 -0.01
CA ILE A 73 1.09 -3.30 -1.44
C ILE A 73 1.42 -4.77 -1.67
N HIS A 74 0.47 -5.50 -2.24
CA HIS A 74 0.64 -6.91 -2.59
C HIS A 74 0.93 -7.04 -4.07
N ILE A 75 1.98 -7.80 -4.42
CA ILE A 75 2.39 -8.09 -5.79
C ILE A 75 2.64 -9.60 -5.89
N THR A 76 2.08 -10.24 -6.91
CA THR A 76 2.25 -11.67 -7.18
C THR A 76 3.17 -11.88 -8.38
N LYS A 77 4.18 -12.75 -8.22
CA LYS A 77 5.13 -13.15 -9.25
C LYS A 77 5.12 -14.67 -9.40
N GLY A 78 4.42 -15.16 -10.42
CA GLY A 78 4.20 -16.60 -10.59
C GLY A 78 3.51 -17.18 -9.35
N LEU A 79 4.17 -18.12 -8.67
CA LEU A 79 3.70 -18.70 -7.41
C LEU A 79 4.13 -17.94 -6.15
N LYS A 80 4.94 -16.89 -6.28
CA LYS A 80 5.43 -16.09 -5.15
C LYS A 80 4.55 -14.88 -4.90
N ASN A 81 4.32 -14.57 -3.63
CA ASN A 81 3.63 -13.36 -3.19
C ASN A 81 4.58 -12.47 -2.42
N PHE A 82 4.62 -11.20 -2.77
CA PHE A 82 5.40 -10.17 -2.08
C PHE A 82 4.48 -9.15 -1.45
N THR A 83 4.84 -8.72 -0.24
CA THR A 83 4.14 -7.65 0.46
C THR A 83 5.12 -6.53 0.79
N TRP A 84 4.83 -5.34 0.27
CA TRP A 84 5.56 -4.13 0.60
C TRP A 84 4.80 -3.34 1.67
N ILE A 85 5.39 -3.29 2.86
CA ILE A 85 4.85 -2.64 4.07
C ILE A 85 5.26 -1.17 4.07
N ILE A 86 4.27 -0.27 4.13
CA ILE A 86 4.47 1.18 4.09
C ILE A 86 3.67 1.87 5.21
N PRO A 87 4.34 2.32 6.29
CA PRO A 87 3.72 3.20 7.28
C PRO A 87 3.31 4.56 6.69
N TYR A 88 2.25 5.17 7.21
CA TYR A 88 1.73 6.44 6.67
C TYR A 88 2.74 7.59 6.73
N TYR A 89 3.57 7.64 7.77
CA TYR A 89 4.62 8.66 7.90
C TYR A 89 5.73 8.56 6.85
N HIS A 90 5.85 7.42 6.15
CA HIS A 90 6.76 7.25 5.02
C HIS A 90 6.04 7.27 3.66
N LEU A 91 4.71 7.29 3.63
CA LEU A 91 3.90 7.16 2.42
C LEU A 91 3.81 8.48 1.66
N VAL A 92 4.25 8.48 0.41
CA VAL A 92 4.05 9.59 -0.54
C VAL A 92 3.32 9.07 -1.77
N ILE A 93 2.36 9.85 -2.28
CA ILE A 93 1.50 9.45 -3.40
C ILE A 93 1.51 10.58 -4.44
N TYR A 94 1.95 10.28 -5.65
CA TYR A 94 1.87 11.19 -6.79
C TYR A 94 0.80 10.71 -7.77
N LYS A 95 -0.04 11.64 -8.24
CA LYS A 95 -1.08 11.35 -9.23
C LYS A 95 -0.65 11.86 -10.60
N ILE A 96 0.12 11.05 -11.33
CA ILE A 96 0.63 11.39 -12.66
C ILE A 96 0.30 10.24 -13.59
N ASN A 97 -0.64 10.41 -14.53
CA ASN A 97 -1.08 9.35 -15.46
C ASN A 97 -1.33 7.98 -14.78
N GLY A 98 -1.94 8.01 -13.59
CA GLY A 98 -2.07 6.87 -12.70
C GLY A 98 -1.86 7.32 -11.24
N SER A 99 -1.38 6.41 -10.41
CA SER A 99 -0.84 6.75 -9.09
C SER A 99 0.49 6.07 -8.88
N SER A 100 1.52 6.85 -8.56
CA SER A 100 2.80 6.34 -8.08
C SER A 100 2.85 6.40 -6.56
N ILE A 101 3.14 5.26 -5.94
CA ILE A 101 3.29 5.11 -4.49
C ILE A 101 4.76 5.02 -4.15
N HIS A 102 5.25 5.95 -3.33
CA HIS A 102 6.65 6.06 -2.94
C HIS A 102 6.80 5.89 -1.43
N ALA A 103 7.84 5.17 -1.02
CA ALA A 103 8.30 5.12 0.36
C ALA A 103 9.72 4.53 0.44
N GLN A 104 10.51 4.98 1.42
CA GLN A 104 11.83 4.41 1.73
C GLN A 104 12.74 4.17 0.51
N GLY A 105 12.82 5.14 -0.42
CA GLY A 105 13.63 5.04 -1.63
C GLY A 105 13.15 4.01 -2.68
N LYS A 106 11.89 3.58 -2.59
CA LYS A 106 11.25 2.67 -3.55
C LYS A 106 9.96 3.29 -4.10
N PHE A 107 9.52 2.83 -5.27
CA PHE A 107 8.20 3.19 -5.80
C PHE A 107 7.54 2.08 -6.62
N VAL A 108 6.21 2.09 -6.63
CA VAL A 108 5.36 1.29 -7.52
C VAL A 108 4.40 2.25 -8.22
N HIS A 109 4.41 2.26 -9.54
CA HIS A 109 3.47 3.01 -10.36
C HIS A 109 2.30 2.13 -10.83
N PHE A 110 1.09 2.64 -10.65
CA PHE A 110 -0.13 2.00 -11.14
C PHE A 110 -0.66 2.75 -12.36
N ARG A 111 -0.72 2.05 -13.50
CA ARG A 111 -1.18 2.58 -14.79
C ARG A 111 -2.59 3.15 -14.71
N ALA A 112 -2.82 4.33 -15.30
CA ALA A 112 -4.18 4.83 -15.53
C ALA A 112 -4.94 4.01 -16.59
N ASN A 113 -5.61 2.96 -16.16
CA ASN A 113 -6.48 2.13 -17.01
C ASN A 113 -7.90 2.02 -16.40
N LYS A 114 -8.75 1.15 -16.98
CA LYS A 114 -10.10 0.89 -16.47
C LYS A 114 -10.09 0.38 -15.02
N THR A 115 -9.23 -0.59 -14.69
CA THR A 115 -9.18 -1.17 -13.34
C THR A 115 -8.69 -0.17 -12.29
N PHE A 116 -7.81 0.75 -12.67
CA PHE A 116 -7.39 1.87 -11.83
C PHE A 116 -8.55 2.85 -11.58
N LYS A 117 -9.29 3.24 -12.64
CA LYS A 117 -10.46 4.15 -12.51
C LYS A 117 -11.52 3.59 -11.55
N GLU A 118 -11.75 2.29 -11.57
CA GLU A 118 -12.67 1.61 -10.64
C GLU A 118 -12.23 1.73 -9.17
N ASN A 119 -10.95 1.97 -8.91
CA ASN A 119 -10.38 2.14 -7.57
C ASN A 119 -10.40 3.60 -7.07
N LYS A 120 -11.02 4.56 -7.77
CA LYS A 120 -11.06 5.96 -7.33
C LYS A 120 -11.54 6.13 -5.88
N LYS A 121 -12.67 5.49 -5.53
CA LYS A 121 -13.22 5.54 -4.16
C LYS A 121 -12.29 4.93 -3.11
N PHE A 122 -11.47 3.95 -3.51
CA PHE A 122 -10.45 3.38 -2.64
C PHE A 122 -9.32 4.38 -2.37
N PHE A 123 -8.82 5.08 -3.39
CA PHE A 123 -7.79 6.11 -3.20
C PHE A 123 -8.30 7.30 -2.38
N ASP A 124 -9.54 7.73 -2.58
CA ASP A 124 -10.16 8.78 -1.76
C ASP A 124 -10.14 8.39 -0.27
N LYS A 125 -10.45 7.13 0.05
CA LYS A 125 -10.38 6.55 1.40
C LYS A 125 -8.95 6.45 1.93
N LEU A 126 -8.00 6.08 1.09
CA LEU A 126 -6.58 5.97 1.46
C LEU A 126 -6.01 7.33 1.89
N ILE A 127 -6.35 8.39 1.15
CA ILE A 127 -5.96 9.76 1.52
C ILE A 127 -6.63 10.21 2.82
N ASP A 128 -7.92 9.91 3.02
CA ASP A 128 -8.62 10.18 4.27
C ASP A 128 -7.95 9.49 5.47
N GLN A 129 -7.61 8.20 5.36
CA GLN A 129 -6.95 7.47 6.44
C GLN A 129 -5.55 8.01 6.74
N LYS A 130 -4.76 8.33 5.71
CA LYS A 130 -3.46 8.99 5.89
C LYS A 130 -3.62 10.34 6.59
N THR A 131 -4.59 11.15 6.17
CA THR A 131 -4.84 12.47 6.75
C THR A 131 -5.24 12.37 8.22
N LYS A 132 -6.09 11.41 8.58
CA LYS A 132 -6.45 11.12 9.98
C LYS A 132 -5.25 10.72 10.81
N TYR A 133 -4.37 9.88 10.26
CA TYR A 133 -3.12 9.52 10.93
C TYR A 133 -2.24 10.76 11.13
N ASP A 134 -2.00 11.55 10.08
CA ASP A 134 -1.15 12.74 10.16
C ASP A 134 -1.70 13.74 11.18
N MET A 135 -3.02 13.94 11.24
CA MET A 135 -3.68 14.80 12.24
C MET A 135 -3.47 14.32 13.69
N LEU A 136 -3.51 13.01 13.93
CA LEU A 136 -3.30 12.44 15.27
C LEU A 136 -1.86 12.63 15.76
N TYR A 137 -0.90 12.68 14.84
CA TYR A 137 0.53 12.83 15.13
C TYR A 137 1.09 14.18 14.69
N LYS A 138 0.23 15.20 14.50
CA LYS A 138 0.70 16.57 14.28
C LYS A 138 1.56 17.01 15.46
N MET A 139 2.71 17.59 15.16
CA MET A 139 3.51 18.25 16.19
C MET A 139 2.67 19.38 16.81
N PRO A 140 2.72 19.58 18.13
CA PRO A 140 2.05 20.70 18.77
C PRO A 140 2.58 22.02 18.18
N ASP A 141 1.67 22.94 17.82
CA ASP A 141 2.02 24.24 17.22
C ASP A 141 2.78 25.18 18.20
N THR A 142 3.00 24.78 19.45
CA THR A 142 3.47 25.66 20.54
C THR A 142 4.95 25.52 20.93
N LEU A 143 5.82 24.99 20.07
CA LEU A 143 7.27 24.91 20.33
C LEU A 143 8.09 26.01 19.63
N TRP A 144 7.59 27.25 19.67
CA TRP A 144 8.38 28.44 19.40
C TRP A 144 8.29 29.35 20.63
N ILE A 145 9.32 29.25 21.48
CA ILE A 145 9.65 30.27 22.50
C ILE A 145 10.23 31.48 21.77
#